data_AF-A0A0Q5I0A6-F1
#
_entry.id   AF-A0A0Q5I0A6-F1
#
_cell.length_a   1.000
_cell.length_b   1.000
_cell.length_c   1.000
_cell.angle_alpha   90.00
_cell.angle_beta   90.00
_cell.angle_gamma   90.00
#
_symmetry.space_group_name_H-M   'P 1'
#
loop_
_entity.id
_entity.type
_entity.pdbx_description
1 polymer ?
#
loop_
_entity_poly.entity_id
_entity_poly.type
_entity_poly.pdbx_seq_one_letter_code
_entity_poly.pdbx_strand_id
1 'polypeptide(L)'
;MNVALRLPAAWPALGAWEARVRLMVRPRRFEHVQRVATLARQIAVANHLSAQQIEQAYAAGILHDIARDLPDAELLRLAPPECDIDALHPLALHGRAARTLLEHWGYRDAVVLEAVEDHTTGPRGGNPVAACVYIADVSEPGRGVNDDIRELALHDLGAALNRAIVSKVTYLQGRGITVHPRTMTAYQALEPGSSAAPTSVENAQTASGTTIRFPAPSRF
;
A
#
# COMPACT_ATOMS: atom_id res chain seq x y z
N MET A 1 -43.58 -18.87 -11.93
CA MET A 1 -42.26 -18.89 -11.25
C MET A 1 -41.51 -17.65 -11.69
N ASN A 2 -41.49 -16.62 -10.85
CA ASN A 2 -40.94 -15.31 -11.20
C ASN A 2 -39.54 -15.22 -10.56
N VAL A 3 -38.50 -15.58 -11.32
CA VAL A 3 -37.12 -15.36 -10.89
C VAL A 3 -36.80 -13.91 -11.18
N ALA A 4 -37.13 -13.04 -10.24
CA ALA A 4 -36.61 -11.68 -10.22
C ALA A 4 -35.09 -11.78 -10.08
N LEU A 5 -34.39 -11.65 -11.20
CA LEU A 5 -32.95 -11.38 -11.23
C LEU A 5 -32.73 -10.11 -10.41
N ARG A 6 -32.25 -10.27 -9.18
CA ARG A 6 -31.72 -9.15 -8.39
C ARG A 6 -30.57 -8.57 -9.21
N LEU A 7 -30.79 -7.39 -9.77
CA LEU A 7 -29.70 -6.54 -10.25
C LEU A 7 -28.70 -6.42 -9.09
N PRO A 8 -27.38 -6.62 -9.32
CA PRO A 8 -26.40 -6.40 -8.26
C PRO A 8 -26.59 -4.98 -7.73
N ALA A 9 -26.61 -4.85 -6.41
CA ALA A 9 -26.78 -3.58 -5.72
C ALA A 9 -25.92 -2.52 -6.41
N ALA A 10 -26.55 -1.40 -6.80
CA ALA A 10 -25.84 -0.26 -7.38
C ALA A 10 -24.61 0.00 -6.52
N TRP A 11 -23.43 -0.04 -7.15
CA TRP A 11 -22.16 0.27 -6.50
C TRP A 11 -22.36 1.57 -5.70
N PRO A 12 -21.96 1.63 -4.40
CA PRO A 12 -22.19 2.82 -3.61
C PRO A 12 -21.64 4.03 -4.37
N ALA A 13 -22.38 5.14 -4.36
CA ALA A 13 -22.00 6.35 -5.09
C ALA A 13 -20.60 6.81 -4.65
N LEU A 14 -19.56 6.39 -5.39
CA LEU A 14 -18.16 6.63 -5.09
C LEU A 14 -17.87 8.14 -4.98
N GLY A 15 -18.67 8.97 -5.68
CA GLY A 15 -18.57 10.42 -5.61
C GLY A 15 -18.70 11.01 -4.19
N ALA A 16 -19.53 10.42 -3.31
CA ALA A 16 -19.61 10.89 -1.92
C ALA A 16 -18.33 10.58 -1.13
N TRP A 17 -17.71 9.44 -1.42
CA TRP A 17 -16.43 9.04 -0.82
C TRP A 17 -15.27 9.86 -1.36
N GLU A 18 -15.21 10.10 -2.67
CA GLU A 18 -14.22 10.97 -3.29
C GLU A 18 -14.29 12.40 -2.73
N ALA A 19 -15.50 12.95 -2.60
CA ALA A 19 -15.71 14.26 -1.97
C ALA A 19 -15.19 14.28 -0.53
N ARG A 20 -15.39 13.20 0.24
CA ARG A 20 -14.84 13.06 1.59
C ARG A 20 -13.31 13.00 1.57
N VAL A 21 -12.70 12.20 0.70
CA VAL A 21 -11.24 12.13 0.56
C VAL A 21 -10.66 13.50 0.26
N ARG A 22 -11.24 14.25 -0.67
CA ARG A 22 -10.82 15.62 -1.02
C ARG A 22 -10.79 16.58 0.17
N LEU A 23 -11.66 16.39 1.15
CA LEU A 23 -11.70 17.20 2.38
C LEU A 23 -10.71 16.71 3.45
N MET A 24 -10.32 15.44 3.40
CA MET A 24 -9.45 14.81 4.41
C MET A 24 -7.96 14.96 4.10
N VAL A 25 -7.59 15.23 2.85
CA VAL A 25 -6.20 15.31 2.42
C VAL A 25 -5.86 16.64 1.76
N ARG A 26 -4.57 16.99 1.76
CA ARG A 26 -4.05 18.19 1.11
C ARG A 26 -4.28 18.14 -0.42
N PRO A 27 -4.36 19.29 -1.12
CA PRO A 27 -4.64 19.31 -2.56
C PRO A 27 -3.69 18.43 -3.40
N ARG A 28 -2.38 18.50 -3.17
CA ARG A 28 -1.39 17.66 -3.87
C ARG A 28 -1.59 16.16 -3.63
N ARG A 29 -2.05 15.79 -2.43
CA ARG A 29 -2.36 14.40 -2.07
C ARG A 29 -3.62 13.93 -2.77
N PHE A 30 -4.61 14.80 -2.94
CA PHE A 30 -5.81 14.48 -3.72
C PHE A 30 -5.48 14.25 -5.20
N GLU A 31 -4.60 15.06 -5.80
CA GLU A 31 -4.13 14.82 -7.17
C GLU A 31 -3.40 13.47 -7.29
N HIS A 32 -2.58 13.11 -6.29
CA HIS A 32 -1.96 11.77 -6.19
C HIS A 32 -3.02 10.67 -6.16
N VAL A 33 -4.01 10.77 -5.28
CA VAL A 33 -5.13 9.83 -5.17
C VAL A 33 -5.83 9.62 -6.52
N GLN A 34 -6.10 10.69 -7.28
CA GLN A 34 -6.76 10.59 -8.58
C GLN A 34 -5.89 9.86 -9.63
N ARG A 35 -4.57 10.07 -9.61
CA ARG A 35 -3.63 9.37 -10.50
C ARG A 35 -3.48 7.89 -10.12
N VAL A 36 -3.43 7.59 -8.82
CA VAL A 36 -3.43 6.20 -8.32
C VAL A 36 -4.71 5.47 -8.72
N ALA A 37 -5.88 6.06 -8.52
CA ALA A 37 -7.15 5.46 -8.91
C ALA A 37 -7.22 5.15 -10.41
N THR A 38 -6.82 6.12 -11.23
CA THR A 38 -6.76 5.95 -12.70
C THR A 38 -5.82 4.81 -13.09
N LEU A 39 -4.60 4.81 -12.55
CA LEU A 39 -3.59 3.81 -12.90
C LEU A 39 -3.97 2.42 -12.37
N ALA A 40 -4.48 2.30 -11.14
CA ALA A 40 -4.93 1.01 -10.59
C ALA A 40 -6.02 0.38 -11.45
N ARG A 41 -6.96 1.20 -11.97
CA ARG A 41 -7.98 0.75 -12.92
C ARG A 41 -7.38 0.30 -14.25
N GLN A 42 -6.42 1.04 -14.80
CA GLN A 42 -5.74 0.69 -16.05
C GLN A 42 -4.98 -0.63 -15.93
N ILE A 43 -4.23 -0.82 -14.83
CA ILE A 43 -3.56 -2.08 -14.51
C ILE A 43 -4.59 -3.21 -14.44
N ALA A 44 -5.72 -2.98 -13.77
CA ALA A 44 -6.76 -4.00 -13.64
C ALA A 44 -7.34 -4.44 -15.00
N VAL A 45 -7.62 -3.47 -15.88
CA VAL A 45 -8.11 -3.73 -17.26
C VAL A 45 -7.07 -4.51 -18.06
N ALA A 46 -5.81 -4.08 -18.02
CA ALA A 46 -4.73 -4.68 -18.82
C ALA A 46 -4.44 -6.14 -18.43
N ASN A 47 -4.71 -6.51 -17.17
CA ASN A 47 -4.55 -7.87 -16.65
C ASN A 47 -5.86 -8.68 -16.63
N HIS A 48 -6.87 -8.25 -17.40
CA HIS A 48 -8.12 -9.00 -17.63
C HIS A 48 -8.89 -9.37 -16.36
N LEU A 49 -8.81 -8.51 -15.33
CA LEU A 49 -9.62 -8.68 -14.11
C LEU A 49 -11.11 -8.54 -14.41
N SER A 50 -11.95 -9.11 -13.55
CA SER A 50 -13.40 -9.01 -13.72
C SER A 50 -13.88 -7.56 -13.69
N ALA A 51 -15.03 -7.28 -14.31
CA ALA A 51 -15.63 -5.94 -14.31
C ALA A 51 -15.80 -5.38 -12.88
N GLN A 52 -16.14 -6.24 -11.91
CA GLN A 52 -16.23 -5.85 -10.50
C GLN A 52 -14.87 -5.46 -9.94
N GLN A 53 -13.82 -6.25 -10.19
CA GLN A 53 -12.47 -5.97 -9.71
C GLN A 53 -11.86 -4.70 -10.34
N ILE A 54 -12.20 -4.39 -11.58
CA ILE A 54 -11.78 -3.13 -12.24
C ILE A 54 -12.34 -1.91 -11.49
N GLU A 55 -13.63 -1.94 -11.13
CA GLU A 55 -14.25 -0.86 -10.35
C GLU A 55 -13.75 -0.83 -8.90
N GLN A 56 -13.49 -2.01 -8.30
CA GLN A 56 -12.85 -2.13 -6.99
C GLN A 56 -11.45 -1.51 -6.98
N ALA A 57 -10.63 -1.71 -8.02
CA ALA A 57 -9.30 -1.12 -8.13
C ALA A 57 -9.34 0.41 -8.19
N TYR A 58 -10.28 0.96 -8.97
CA TYR A 58 -10.50 2.40 -8.99
C TYR A 58 -10.94 2.92 -7.60
N ALA A 59 -11.93 2.28 -6.98
CA ALA A 59 -12.43 2.68 -5.67
C ALA A 59 -11.36 2.60 -4.57
N ALA A 60 -10.59 1.53 -4.53
CA ALA A 60 -9.48 1.38 -3.59
C ALA A 60 -8.40 2.44 -3.81
N GLY A 61 -8.08 2.76 -5.07
CA GLY A 61 -7.17 3.87 -5.37
C GLY A 61 -7.69 5.23 -4.91
N ILE A 62 -9.00 5.50 -4.99
CA ILE A 62 -9.59 6.72 -4.41
C ILE A 62 -9.45 6.76 -2.88
N LEU A 63 -9.58 5.61 -2.23
CA LEU A 63 -9.73 5.52 -0.78
C LEU A 63 -8.41 5.30 -0.02
N HIS A 64 -7.34 4.83 -0.68
CA HIS A 64 -6.12 4.34 -0.01
C HIS A 64 -5.52 5.34 0.99
N ASP A 65 -5.46 6.61 0.60
CA ASP A 65 -4.78 7.68 1.33
C ASP A 65 -5.73 8.53 2.20
N ILE A 66 -6.99 8.10 2.44
CA ILE A 66 -7.99 8.93 3.15
C ILE A 66 -7.56 9.33 4.58
N ALA A 67 -6.72 8.52 5.21
CA ALA A 67 -6.17 8.78 6.55
C ALA A 67 -4.74 9.37 6.50
N ARG A 68 -4.18 9.62 5.31
CA ARG A 68 -2.75 9.93 5.12
C ARG A 68 -2.27 11.17 5.85
N ASP A 69 -3.11 12.20 5.92
CA ASP A 69 -2.77 13.50 6.49
C ASP A 69 -3.29 13.66 7.93
N LEU A 70 -3.77 12.58 8.56
CA LEU A 70 -4.14 12.58 9.98
C LEU A 70 -2.88 12.71 10.87
N PRO A 71 -2.99 13.35 12.05
CA PRO A 71 -1.90 13.40 13.01
C PRO A 71 -1.50 12.00 13.51
N ASP A 72 -0.23 11.83 13.88
CA ASP A 72 0.32 10.56 14.40
C ASP A 72 -0.52 9.95 15.54
N ALA A 73 -0.99 10.79 16.47
CA ALA A 73 -1.84 10.33 17.57
C ALA A 73 -3.16 9.71 17.09
N GLU A 74 -3.73 10.23 16.01
CA GLU A 74 -4.97 9.71 15.43
C GLU A 74 -4.70 8.44 14.62
N LEU A 75 -3.57 8.36 13.91
CA LEU A 75 -3.14 7.15 13.24
C LEU A 75 -2.95 5.99 14.23
N LEU A 76 -2.26 6.24 15.35
CA LEU A 76 -2.07 5.26 16.43
C LEU A 76 -3.38 4.84 17.10
N ARG A 77 -4.34 5.77 17.22
CA ARG A 77 -5.66 5.49 17.80
C ARG A 77 -6.51 4.62 16.86
N LEU A 78 -6.49 4.91 15.56
CA LEU A 78 -7.27 4.19 14.55
C LEU A 78 -6.64 2.83 14.21
N ALA A 79 -5.32 2.73 14.23
CA ALA A 79 -4.58 1.51 13.94
C ALA A 79 -3.50 1.29 15.03
N PRO A 80 -3.83 0.56 16.10
CA PRO A 80 -2.86 0.25 17.14
C PRO A 80 -1.62 -0.45 16.57
N PRO A 81 -0.41 -0.09 17.05
CA PRO A 81 0.84 -0.72 16.65
C PRO A 81 0.80 -2.24 16.75
N GLU A 82 1.23 -2.93 15.69
CA GLU A 82 1.47 -4.38 15.68
C GLU A 82 2.95 -4.71 15.90
N CYS A 83 3.83 -3.74 15.72
CA CYS A 83 5.27 -3.88 15.90
C CYS A 83 5.95 -2.53 16.21
N ASP A 84 7.22 -2.54 16.61
CA ASP A 84 7.94 -1.34 17.06
C ASP A 84 7.98 -0.22 16.00
N ILE A 85 8.10 -0.58 14.73
CA ILE A 85 8.21 0.40 13.65
C ILE A 85 6.91 1.20 13.45
N ASP A 86 5.76 0.64 13.83
CA ASP A 86 4.48 1.36 13.79
C ASP A 86 4.46 2.51 14.80
N ALA A 87 5.02 2.30 16.00
CA ALA A 87 5.10 3.32 17.03
C ALA A 87 6.17 4.38 16.70
N LEU A 88 7.29 3.97 16.09
CA LEU A 88 8.38 4.85 15.69
C LEU A 88 8.05 5.67 14.43
N HIS A 89 7.26 5.11 13.52
CA HIS A 89 6.83 5.74 12.27
C HIS A 89 5.32 5.59 12.04
N PRO A 90 4.47 6.28 12.82
CA PRO A 90 3.00 6.15 12.75
C PRO A 90 2.43 6.42 11.36
N LEU A 91 3.14 7.21 10.56
CA LEU A 91 2.77 7.50 9.18
C LEU A 91 2.67 6.24 8.29
N ALA A 92 3.27 5.10 8.66
CA ALA A 92 3.09 3.81 7.96
C ALA A 92 1.70 3.19 8.20
N LEU A 93 1.02 3.58 9.28
CA LEU A 93 -0.27 3.03 9.70
C LEU A 93 -1.46 3.54 8.88
N HIS A 94 -1.29 4.56 8.03
CA HIS A 94 -2.41 5.21 7.35
C HIS A 94 -3.28 4.26 6.50
N GLY A 95 -2.75 3.17 5.95
CA GLY A 95 -3.59 2.14 5.30
C GLY A 95 -4.53 1.43 6.27
N ARG A 96 -4.00 0.94 7.40
CA ARG A 96 -4.81 0.33 8.47
C ARG A 96 -5.79 1.34 9.09
N ALA A 97 -5.35 2.58 9.33
CA ALA A 97 -6.20 3.64 9.85
C ALA A 97 -7.32 4.01 8.85
N ALA A 98 -7.01 4.07 7.55
CA ALA A 98 -7.98 4.29 6.49
C ALA A 98 -9.05 3.19 6.49
N ARG A 99 -8.65 1.92 6.59
CA ARG A 99 -9.59 0.80 6.72
C ARG A 99 -10.56 1.01 7.89
N THR A 100 -10.03 1.20 9.10
CA THR A 100 -10.85 1.38 10.31
C THR A 100 -11.81 2.57 10.18
N LEU A 101 -11.33 3.68 9.61
CA LEU A 101 -12.11 4.88 9.41
C LEU A 101 -13.26 4.65 8.40
N LEU A 102 -12.98 3.96 7.29
CA LEU A 102 -13.97 3.61 6.27
C LEU A 102 -15.04 2.67 6.81
N GLU A 103 -14.65 1.64 7.57
CA GLU A 103 -15.58 0.71 8.22
C GLU A 103 -16.48 1.45 9.23
N HIS A 104 -15.91 2.36 10.02
CA HIS A 104 -16.66 3.21 10.96
C HIS A 104 -17.68 4.10 10.23
N TRP A 105 -17.33 4.60 9.04
CA TRP A 105 -18.21 5.38 8.18
C TRP A 105 -19.15 4.55 7.31
N GLY A 106 -19.16 3.22 7.47
CA GLY A 106 -20.11 2.31 6.85
C GLY A 106 -19.72 1.79 5.47
N TYR A 107 -18.46 1.94 5.04
CA TYR A 107 -17.96 1.26 3.84
C TYR A 107 -17.80 -0.25 4.12
N ARG A 108 -18.17 -1.12 3.18
CA ARG A 108 -18.31 -2.58 3.43
C ARG A 108 -17.66 -3.50 2.40
N ASP A 109 -17.15 -3.00 1.27
CA ASP A 109 -16.51 -3.88 0.29
C ASP A 109 -15.16 -4.38 0.84
N ALA A 110 -15.10 -5.66 1.17
CA ALA A 110 -13.93 -6.28 1.80
C ALA A 110 -12.69 -6.29 0.88
N VAL A 111 -12.87 -6.44 -0.44
CA VAL A 111 -11.77 -6.45 -1.42
C VAL A 111 -11.10 -5.08 -1.44
N VAL A 112 -11.91 -4.02 -1.44
CA VAL A 112 -11.42 -2.64 -1.39
C VAL A 112 -10.80 -2.31 -0.04
N LEU A 113 -11.45 -2.66 1.07
CA LEU A 113 -10.95 -2.40 2.41
C LEU A 113 -9.59 -3.08 2.65
N GLU A 114 -9.42 -4.30 2.15
CA GLU A 114 -8.14 -5.01 2.21
C GLU A 114 -7.06 -4.35 1.34
N ALA A 115 -7.40 -3.93 0.12
CA ALA A 115 -6.48 -3.20 -0.76
C ALA A 115 -6.04 -1.85 -0.15
N VAL A 116 -6.97 -1.14 0.50
CA VAL A 116 -6.69 0.09 1.25
C VAL A 116 -5.81 -0.19 2.47
N GLU A 117 -6.04 -1.28 3.20
CA GLU A 117 -5.20 -1.62 4.35
C GLU A 117 -3.75 -1.92 3.93
N ASP A 118 -3.60 -2.71 2.87
CA ASP A 118 -2.32 -3.32 2.51
C ASP A 118 -1.44 -2.44 1.63
N HIS A 119 -1.94 -1.32 1.09
CA HIS A 119 -1.14 -0.49 0.17
C HIS A 119 0.16 0.04 0.80
N THR A 120 0.22 0.21 2.12
CA THR A 120 1.41 0.73 2.81
C THR A 120 2.44 -0.32 3.12
N THR A 121 2.05 -1.59 3.28
CA THR A 121 2.95 -2.66 3.71
C THR A 121 3.08 -3.81 2.72
N GLY A 122 2.30 -3.82 1.64
CA GLY A 122 2.31 -4.87 0.62
C GLY A 122 1.09 -5.78 0.72
N PRO A 123 0.55 -6.27 -0.43
CA PRO A 123 -0.55 -7.23 -0.46
C PRO A 123 -0.21 -8.55 0.23
N ARG A 124 -1.20 -9.13 0.94
CA ARG A 124 -1.08 -10.45 1.61
C ARG A 124 -1.30 -11.66 0.68
N GLY A 125 -1.60 -11.41 -0.60
CA GLY A 125 -1.96 -12.43 -1.59
C GLY A 125 -3.47 -12.69 -1.65
N GLY A 126 -3.93 -13.37 -2.70
CA GLY A 126 -5.36 -13.70 -2.90
C GLY A 126 -6.25 -12.54 -3.39
N ASN A 127 -5.77 -11.30 -3.32
CA ASN A 127 -6.49 -10.12 -3.77
C ASN A 127 -5.71 -9.33 -4.84
N PRO A 128 -6.03 -9.51 -6.14
CA PRO A 128 -5.34 -8.80 -7.21
C PRO A 128 -5.63 -7.29 -7.24
N VAL A 129 -6.71 -6.82 -6.60
CA VAL A 129 -6.99 -5.39 -6.47
C VAL A 129 -5.94 -4.71 -5.57
N ALA A 130 -5.54 -5.37 -4.48
CA ALA A 130 -4.46 -4.88 -3.61
C ALA A 130 -3.14 -4.73 -4.38
N ALA A 131 -2.82 -5.67 -5.28
CA ALA A 131 -1.65 -5.58 -6.14
C ALA A 131 -1.73 -4.36 -7.09
N CYS A 132 -2.87 -4.15 -7.74
CA CYS A 132 -3.08 -3.01 -8.63
C CYS A 132 -2.87 -1.68 -7.89
N VAL A 133 -3.43 -1.54 -6.69
CA VAL A 133 -3.32 -0.30 -5.88
C VAL A 133 -1.90 -0.10 -5.37
N TYR A 134 -1.26 -1.15 -4.85
CA TYR A 134 0.12 -1.09 -4.36
C TYR A 134 1.09 -0.64 -5.45
N ILE A 135 0.97 -1.23 -6.64
CA ILE A 135 1.80 -0.87 -7.79
C ILE A 135 1.49 0.56 -8.24
N ALA A 136 0.20 0.91 -8.36
CA ALA A 136 -0.20 2.25 -8.77
C ALA A 136 0.33 3.34 -7.81
N ASP A 137 0.25 3.14 -6.50
CA ASP A 137 0.72 4.13 -5.52
C ASP A 137 2.22 4.46 -5.65
N VAL A 138 3.05 3.44 -5.92
CA VAL A 138 4.50 3.64 -6.05
C VAL A 138 4.93 4.11 -7.44
N SER A 139 4.09 3.95 -8.46
CA SER A 139 4.47 4.13 -9.87
C SER A 139 3.57 5.09 -10.66
N GLU A 140 2.59 5.74 -10.02
CA GLU A 140 1.76 6.74 -10.69
C GLU A 140 2.61 7.85 -11.34
N PRO A 141 2.24 8.38 -12.53
CA PRO A 141 3.13 9.22 -13.33
C PRO A 141 3.68 10.48 -12.64
N GLY A 142 2.95 11.04 -11.67
CA GLY A 142 3.37 12.20 -10.88
C GLY A 142 4.50 11.90 -9.89
N ARG A 143 4.84 10.63 -9.63
CA ARG A 143 6.01 10.24 -8.83
C ARG A 143 7.33 10.55 -9.55
N GLY A 144 7.34 10.51 -10.89
CA GLY A 144 8.56 10.70 -11.70
C GLY A 144 9.63 9.61 -11.50
N VAL A 145 9.25 8.46 -10.95
CA VAL A 145 10.09 7.28 -10.72
C VAL A 145 9.26 6.02 -10.94
N ASN A 146 9.92 4.85 -11.03
CA ASN A 146 9.28 3.53 -11.17
C ASN A 146 8.48 3.37 -12.49
N ASP A 147 8.93 4.04 -13.56
CA ASP A 147 8.33 3.91 -14.89
C ASP A 147 8.41 2.47 -15.41
N ASP A 148 9.52 1.78 -15.12
CA ASP A 148 9.71 0.35 -15.43
C ASP A 148 8.64 -0.53 -14.76
N ILE A 149 8.32 -0.27 -13.50
CA ILE A 149 7.26 -0.98 -12.76
C ILE A 149 5.89 -0.67 -13.37
N ARG A 150 5.62 0.60 -13.69
CA ARG A 150 4.34 1.02 -14.28
C ARG A 150 4.10 0.34 -15.62
N GLU A 151 5.11 0.33 -16.49
CA GLU A 151 5.04 -0.32 -17.80
C GLU A 151 4.86 -1.83 -17.67
N LEU A 152 5.62 -2.47 -16.77
CA LEU A 152 5.50 -3.89 -16.45
C LEU A 152 4.08 -4.27 -16.01
N ALA A 153 3.47 -3.43 -15.17
CA ALA A 153 2.14 -3.69 -14.62
C ALA A 153 1.03 -3.75 -15.67
N LEU A 154 1.23 -3.15 -16.85
CA LEU A 154 0.26 -3.18 -17.94
C LEU A 154 0.31 -4.48 -18.77
N HIS A 155 1.21 -5.41 -18.45
CA HIS A 155 1.29 -6.70 -19.15
C HIS A 155 1.57 -7.90 -18.23
N ASP A 156 2.15 -7.67 -17.04
CA ASP A 156 2.38 -8.71 -16.05
C ASP A 156 2.24 -8.13 -14.63
N LEU A 157 1.03 -8.27 -14.05
CA LEU A 157 0.74 -7.84 -12.68
C LEU A 157 1.64 -8.51 -11.64
N GLY A 158 1.96 -9.79 -11.82
CA GLY A 158 2.75 -10.56 -10.87
C GLY A 158 4.20 -10.11 -10.85
N ALA A 159 4.82 -10.01 -12.03
CA ALA A 159 6.18 -9.51 -12.16
C ALA A 159 6.31 -8.06 -11.68
N ALA A 160 5.33 -7.20 -12.00
CA ALA A 160 5.30 -5.82 -11.52
C ALA A 160 5.18 -5.73 -10.00
N LEU A 161 4.34 -6.57 -9.37
CA LEU A 161 4.21 -6.61 -7.92
C LEU A 161 5.54 -7.01 -7.25
N ASN A 162 6.18 -8.07 -7.76
CA ASN A 162 7.47 -8.54 -7.24
C ASN A 162 8.52 -7.43 -7.35
N ARG A 163 8.59 -6.76 -8.50
CA ARG A 163 9.50 -5.63 -8.74
C ARG A 163 9.23 -4.45 -7.80
N ALA A 164 7.97 -4.13 -7.55
CA ALA A 164 7.56 -3.07 -6.62
C ALA A 164 7.94 -3.39 -5.16
N ILE A 165 7.76 -4.64 -4.72
CA ILE A 165 8.17 -5.09 -3.38
C ILE A 165 9.70 -5.00 -3.22
N VAL A 166 10.46 -5.52 -4.19
CA VAL A 166 11.93 -5.43 -4.19
C VAL A 166 12.39 -3.98 -4.16
N SER A 167 11.84 -3.12 -5.02
CA SER A 167 12.17 -1.69 -5.09
C SER A 167 11.98 -1.00 -3.74
N LYS A 168 10.85 -1.27 -3.05
CA LYS A 168 10.56 -0.70 -1.73
C LYS A 168 11.52 -1.16 -0.66
N VAL A 169 11.83 -2.45 -0.59
CA VAL A 169 12.77 -3.01 0.38
C VAL A 169 14.17 -2.43 0.17
N THR A 170 14.67 -2.43 -1.07
CA THR A 170 15.97 -1.84 -1.42
C THR A 170 16.03 -0.36 -1.05
N TYR A 171 14.97 0.40 -1.33
CA TYR A 171 14.89 1.82 -0.96
C TYR A 171 14.99 2.01 0.56
N LEU A 172 14.17 1.30 1.34
CA LEU A 172 14.15 1.46 2.80
C LEU A 172 15.50 1.05 3.42
N GLN A 173 16.07 -0.07 2.99
CA GLN A 173 17.39 -0.53 3.46
C GLN A 173 18.50 0.46 3.09
N GLY A 174 18.50 0.98 1.85
CA GLY A 174 19.46 2.00 1.41
C GLY A 174 19.36 3.32 2.18
N ARG A 175 18.23 3.58 2.82
CA ARG A 175 17.99 4.75 3.70
C ARG A 175 18.22 4.44 5.18
N GLY A 176 18.58 3.21 5.54
CA GLY A 176 18.71 2.78 6.94
C GLY A 176 17.39 2.78 7.71
N ILE A 177 16.26 2.69 7.01
CA ILE A 177 14.92 2.63 7.61
C ILE A 177 14.54 1.15 7.78
N THR A 178 14.13 0.78 8.99
CA THR A 178 13.63 -0.57 9.28
C THR A 178 12.44 -0.91 8.39
N VAL A 179 12.52 -2.03 7.69
CA VAL A 179 11.43 -2.52 6.84
C VAL A 179 10.33 -3.12 7.72
N HIS A 180 9.08 -2.74 7.47
CA HIS A 180 7.94 -3.27 8.22
C HIS A 180 7.84 -4.80 8.07
N PRO A 181 7.55 -5.57 9.14
CA PRO A 181 7.46 -7.04 9.09
C PRO A 181 6.54 -7.57 7.98
N ARG A 182 5.33 -7.01 7.80
CA ARG A 182 4.42 -7.36 6.69
C ARG A 182 5.09 -7.23 5.31
N THR A 183 5.87 -6.17 5.07
CA THR A 183 6.62 -5.99 3.81
C THR A 183 7.74 -7.02 3.68
N MET A 184 8.42 -7.33 4.77
CA MET A 184 9.48 -8.34 4.77
C MET A 184 8.92 -9.74 4.49
N THR A 185 7.74 -10.09 5.02
CA THR A 185 7.04 -11.34 4.69
C THR A 185 6.74 -11.43 3.19
N ALA A 186 6.20 -10.36 2.60
CA ALA A 186 5.93 -10.30 1.17
C ALA A 186 7.22 -10.45 0.33
N TYR A 187 8.32 -9.82 0.77
CA TYR A 187 9.62 -9.92 0.13
C TYR A 187 10.22 -11.34 0.21
N GLN A 188 10.18 -11.96 1.39
CA GLN A 188 10.69 -13.32 1.60
C GLN A 188 9.91 -14.37 0.78
N ALA A 189 8.61 -14.15 0.56
CA ALA A 189 7.79 -15.04 -0.27
C ALA A 189 8.18 -15.01 -1.76
N LEU A 190 8.95 -14.00 -2.21
CA LEU A 190 9.46 -13.93 -3.58
C LEU A 190 10.64 -14.89 -3.82
N GLU A 191 11.34 -15.26 -2.76
CA GLU A 191 12.52 -16.12 -2.80
C GLU A 191 12.09 -17.56 -2.46
N PRO A 192 11.83 -18.45 -3.44
CA PRO A 192 11.61 -19.86 -3.16
C PRO A 192 12.91 -20.47 -2.61
N GLY A 193 13.09 -20.50 -1.28
CA GLY A 193 14.08 -21.37 -0.65
C GLY A 193 14.87 -20.90 0.58
N SER A 194 14.63 -19.73 1.18
CA SER A 194 15.37 -19.35 2.41
C SER A 194 14.64 -19.73 3.70
N SER A 195 14.65 -21.03 4.03
CA SER A 195 14.49 -21.45 5.43
C SER A 195 15.82 -21.24 6.16
N ALA A 196 16.10 -20.01 6.57
CA ALA A 196 17.13 -19.77 7.57
C ALA A 196 16.53 -20.01 8.96
N ALA A 197 16.79 -21.19 9.51
CA ALA A 197 16.65 -21.46 10.94
C ALA A 197 17.44 -20.40 11.75
N PRO A 198 17.01 -20.06 12.99
CA PRO A 198 17.73 -19.08 13.80
C PRO A 198 19.09 -19.66 14.18
N THR A 199 20.17 -19.14 13.58
CA THR A 199 21.52 -19.30 14.11
C THR A 199 21.62 -18.48 15.38
N SER A 200 21.70 -19.17 16.51
CA SER A 200 22.14 -18.65 17.79
C SER A 200 23.48 -17.94 17.60
N VAL A 201 23.50 -16.61 17.79
CA VAL A 201 24.75 -15.86 17.87
C VAL A 201 25.11 -15.74 19.34
N GLU A 202 26.17 -16.47 19.68
CA GLU A 202 26.91 -16.42 20.92
C GLU A 202 27.53 -15.03 21.11
N ASN A 203 27.33 -14.43 22.28
CA ASN A 203 27.88 -13.12 22.65
C ASN A 203 29.40 -13.19 22.78
N ALA A 204 30.12 -12.45 21.95
CA ALA A 204 31.51 -12.06 22.21
C ALA A 204 31.64 -10.53 22.19
N GLN A 205 32.00 -9.99 23.35
CA GLN A 205 32.37 -8.59 23.56
C GLN A 205 33.70 -8.30 22.85
N THR A 206 33.86 -7.12 22.25
CA THR A 206 34.84 -6.06 22.66
C THR A 206 34.98 -4.92 21.65
N ALA A 207 35.30 -3.76 22.22
CA ALA A 207 35.51 -2.40 21.71
C ALA A 207 36.20 -2.19 20.34
N SER A 208 35.80 -1.13 19.61
CA SER A 208 36.55 0.15 19.54
C SER A 208 35.95 1.05 18.45
N GLY A 209 35.90 2.36 18.73
CA GLY A 209 35.23 3.36 17.90
C GLY A 209 36.00 3.77 16.64
N THR A 210 35.25 4.20 15.62
CA THR A 210 35.65 5.22 14.64
C THR A 210 34.37 5.82 14.06
N THR A 211 34.12 7.10 14.36
CA THR A 211 32.99 7.87 13.84
C THR A 211 33.29 8.29 12.40
N ILE A 212 32.57 7.73 11.43
CA ILE A 212 32.54 8.25 10.05
C ILE A 212 31.35 9.20 9.93
N ARG A 213 31.64 10.49 9.74
CA ARG A 213 30.64 11.51 9.39
C ARG A 213 30.28 11.40 7.91
N PHE A 214 28.99 11.21 7.60
CA PHE A 214 28.45 11.38 6.26
C PHE A 214 27.70 12.71 6.14
N PRO A 215 27.74 13.39 4.97
CA PRO A 215 27.07 14.67 4.77
C PRO A 215 25.54 14.50 4.74
N ALA A 216 24.84 15.52 5.24
CA ALA A 216 23.38 15.54 5.35
C ALA A 216 22.68 15.44 3.98
N PRO A 217 21.62 14.63 3.82
CA PRO A 217 20.84 14.63 2.59
C PRO A 217 19.87 15.82 2.53
N SER A 218 19.87 16.50 1.39
CA SER A 218 18.92 17.55 1.00
C SER A 218 17.48 17.02 1.07
N ARG A 219 16.59 17.83 1.65
CA ARG A 219 15.16 17.57 1.80
C ARG A 219 14.47 17.68 0.43
N PHE A 220 13.95 16.59 -0.11
CA PHE A 220 12.79 16.56 -1.01
C PHE A 220 12.08 15.21 -0.85
#